data_AF-A0A4P7ZAA8-F1
#
_entry.id   AF-A0A4P7ZAA8-F1
#
_cell.length_a   1.000
_cell.length_b   1.000
_cell.length_c   1.000
_cell.angle_alpha   90.00
_cell.angle_beta   90.00
_cell.angle_gamma   90.00
#
_symmetry.space_group_name_H-M   'P 1'
#
loop_
_entity.id
_entity.type
_entity.pdbx_description
1 polymer ?
#
loop_
_entity_poly.entity_id
_entity_poly.type
_entity_poly.pdbx_seq_one_letter_code
_entity_poly.pdbx_strand_id
1 'polypeptide(L)'
;MQDFSQALAVAFSMIVSMDDGLMRIIGLSLRVSLSAVAIATLIGLPLGAAVAALRFPGRRAVAITLNTMMGLPPVVVGLVVYLLLSRSGPFGVLGLLFTPAAMIVAQTVMIVPIVASLTRQTVEDLLVEYDDLLRVTGAGPIRRLATLLSEARWSLVTTVLAGFGRASAEVGAVMIVGGNIEHVTRVMTTAIALETSKGDLPMALGLGMVLMTLSLAVNLAASLLKEAGDRPA
;
A
#
# COMPACT_ATOMS: atom_id res chain seq x y z
N MET A 1 3.06 -18.26 33.69
CA MET A 1 3.65 -17.35 32.68
C MET A 1 4.23 -18.26 31.62
N GLN A 2 3.78 -18.20 30.37
CA GLN A 2 4.52 -18.89 29.30
C GLN A 2 5.92 -18.25 29.26
N ASP A 3 6.96 -19.06 29.37
CA ASP A 3 8.32 -18.56 29.14
C ASP A 3 8.37 -18.00 27.71
N PHE A 4 8.91 -16.80 27.54
CA PHE A 4 9.04 -16.15 26.24
C PHE A 4 9.68 -17.08 25.18
N SER A 5 10.64 -17.91 25.61
CA SER A 5 11.29 -18.94 24.79
C SER A 5 10.32 -20.03 24.31
N GLN A 6 9.38 -20.47 25.15
CA GLN A 6 8.34 -21.43 24.78
C GLN A 6 7.38 -20.81 23.78
N ALA A 7 6.95 -19.57 24.00
CA ALA A 7 6.06 -18.87 23.06
C ALA A 7 6.71 -18.71 21.68
N LEU A 8 8.01 -18.41 21.65
CA LEU A 8 8.78 -18.28 20.42
C LEU A 8 8.98 -19.63 19.69
N ALA A 9 9.21 -20.72 20.44
CA ALA A 9 9.30 -22.06 19.88
C ALA A 9 7.98 -22.52 19.27
N VAL A 10 6.85 -22.25 19.93
CA VAL A 10 5.50 -22.56 19.40
C VAL A 10 5.19 -21.70 18.19
N ALA A 11 5.52 -20.40 18.21
CA ALA A 11 5.35 -19.53 17.05
C ALA A 11 6.12 -20.05 15.83
N PHE A 12 7.36 -20.50 16.04
CA PHE A 12 8.17 -21.09 14.98
C PHE A 12 7.58 -22.41 14.46
N SER A 13 7.11 -23.28 15.35
CA SER A 13 6.47 -24.53 14.93
C SER A 13 5.20 -24.27 14.12
N MET A 14 4.38 -23.29 14.49
CA MET A 14 3.19 -22.89 13.73
C MET A 14 3.52 -22.41 12.31
N ILE A 15 4.63 -21.67 12.14
CA ILE A 15 5.08 -21.22 10.82
C ILE A 15 5.54 -22.43 9.99
N VAL A 16 6.34 -23.32 10.56
CA VAL A 16 6.88 -24.51 9.87
C VAL A 16 5.76 -25.50 9.53
N SER A 17 4.79 -25.69 10.43
CA SER A 17 3.65 -26.56 10.23
C SER A 17 2.57 -25.94 9.35
N MET A 18 2.72 -24.68 8.92
CA MET A 18 1.72 -23.90 8.18
C MET A 18 0.34 -23.97 8.83
N ASP A 19 0.26 -23.60 10.12
CA ASP A 19 -1.00 -23.61 10.87
C ASP A 19 -2.15 -22.91 10.11
N ASP A 20 -3.31 -23.56 10.06
CA ASP A 20 -4.46 -23.10 9.27
C ASP A 20 -4.94 -21.71 9.69
N GLY A 21 -4.93 -21.43 10.99
CA GLY A 21 -5.34 -20.13 11.53
C GLY A 21 -4.40 -19.03 11.08
N LEU A 22 -3.10 -19.26 11.24
CA LEU A 22 -2.03 -18.35 10.83
C LEU A 22 -2.06 -18.10 9.31
N MET A 23 -2.18 -19.17 8.50
CA MET A 23 -2.20 -19.08 7.04
C MET A 23 -3.43 -18.35 6.51
N ARG A 24 -4.61 -18.51 7.13
CA ARG A 24 -5.82 -17.76 6.76
C ARG A 24 -5.64 -16.26 6.97
N ILE A 25 -5.03 -15.87 8.10
CA ILE A 25 -4.78 -14.45 8.42
C ILE A 25 -3.77 -13.86 7.45
N ILE A 26 -2.68 -14.58 7.15
CA ILE A 26 -1.67 -14.15 6.17
C ILE A 26 -2.30 -14.02 4.78
N GLY A 27 -3.04 -15.04 4.34
CA GLY A 27 -3.67 -15.05 3.02
C GLY A 27 -4.67 -13.91 2.84
N LEU A 28 -5.50 -13.63 3.85
CA LEU A 28 -6.41 -12.49 3.80
C LEU A 28 -5.66 -11.16 3.79
N SER A 29 -4.64 -11.01 4.63
CA SER A 29 -3.82 -9.79 4.69
C SER A 29 -3.13 -9.49 3.36
N LEU A 30 -2.54 -10.51 2.72
CA LEU A 30 -1.94 -10.38 1.39
C LEU A 30 -2.98 -10.08 0.32
N ARG A 31 -4.12 -10.76 0.34
CA ARG A 31 -5.20 -10.51 -0.63
C ARG A 31 -5.69 -9.06 -0.56
N VAL A 32 -5.94 -8.54 0.64
CA VAL A 32 -6.41 -7.17 0.84
C VAL A 32 -5.35 -6.16 0.39
N SER A 33 -4.10 -6.32 0.85
CA SER A 33 -3.03 -5.37 0.52
C SER A 33 -2.65 -5.39 -0.96
N LEU A 34 -2.49 -6.56 -1.57
CA LEU A 34 -2.16 -6.68 -2.99
C LEU A 34 -3.29 -6.13 -3.88
N SER A 35 -4.55 -6.42 -3.54
CA SER A 35 -5.69 -5.89 -4.29
C SER A 35 -5.76 -4.36 -4.17
N ALA A 36 -5.57 -3.82 -2.97
CA ALA A 36 -5.60 -2.39 -2.73
C ALA A 36 -4.47 -1.66 -3.47
N VAL A 37 -3.25 -2.22 -3.45
CA VAL A 37 -2.10 -1.71 -4.20
C VAL A 37 -2.35 -1.78 -5.69
N ALA A 38 -2.85 -2.89 -6.22
CA ALA A 38 -3.13 -3.02 -7.65
C ALA A 38 -4.11 -1.95 -8.15
N ILE A 39 -5.21 -1.73 -7.41
CA ILE A 39 -6.18 -0.66 -7.72
C ILE A 39 -5.53 0.72 -7.57
N ALA A 40 -4.77 0.93 -6.50
CA ALA A 40 -4.10 2.20 -6.25
C ALA A 40 -3.03 2.51 -7.29
N THR A 41 -2.34 1.52 -7.84
CA THR A 41 -1.38 1.64 -8.93
C THR A 41 -2.08 1.99 -10.24
N LEU A 42 -3.21 1.34 -10.53
CA LEU A 42 -4.01 1.61 -11.74
C LEU A 42 -4.52 3.06 -11.77
N ILE A 43 -4.80 3.66 -10.61
CA ILE A 43 -5.26 5.05 -10.49
C ILE A 43 -4.08 6.01 -10.30
N GLY A 44 -3.15 5.68 -9.42
CA GLY A 44 -2.07 6.54 -8.96
C GLY A 44 -1.00 6.78 -10.00
N LEU A 45 -0.59 5.76 -10.76
CA LEU A 45 0.40 5.92 -11.83
C LEU A 45 -0.06 6.92 -12.90
N PRO A 46 -1.23 6.77 -13.54
CA PRO A 46 -1.66 7.73 -14.55
C PRO A 46 -1.94 9.09 -13.95
N LEU A 47 -2.46 9.18 -12.72
CA LEU A 47 -2.68 10.45 -12.04
C LEU A 47 -1.37 11.21 -11.81
N GLY A 48 -0.36 10.55 -11.23
CA GLY A 48 0.95 11.15 -10.98
C GLY A 48 1.64 11.60 -12.25
N ALA A 49 1.62 10.74 -13.27
CA ALA A 49 2.23 11.01 -14.56
C ALA A 49 1.51 12.16 -15.31
N ALA A 50 0.17 12.22 -15.25
CA ALA A 50 -0.60 13.32 -15.82
C ALA A 50 -0.30 14.66 -15.13
N VAL A 51 -0.18 14.68 -13.80
CA VAL A 51 0.18 15.89 -13.04
C VAL A 51 1.61 16.36 -13.38
N ALA A 52 2.53 15.42 -13.62
CA ALA A 52 3.91 15.73 -14.03
C ALA A 52 3.99 16.30 -15.46
N ALA A 53 3.33 15.66 -16.43
CA ALA A 53 3.48 15.97 -17.85
C ALA A 53 2.54 17.08 -18.36
N LEU A 54 1.33 17.20 -17.82
CA LEU A 54 0.34 18.18 -18.29
C LEU A 54 0.54 19.54 -17.61
N ARG A 55 0.42 20.62 -18.40
CA ARG A 55 0.45 22.00 -17.92
C ARG A 55 -0.98 22.55 -17.89
N PHE A 56 -1.59 22.60 -16.71
CA PHE A 56 -2.94 23.14 -16.50
C PHE A 56 -2.97 24.10 -15.28
N PRO A 57 -3.88 25.10 -15.27
CA PRO A 57 -4.02 26.00 -14.13
C PRO A 57 -4.49 25.20 -12.90
N GLY A 58 -3.71 25.25 -11.80
CA GLY A 58 -3.99 24.49 -10.58
C GLY A 58 -3.12 23.25 -10.36
N ARG A 59 -2.22 22.90 -11.29
CA ARG A 59 -1.27 21.77 -11.13
C ARG A 59 -0.52 21.79 -9.80
N ARG A 60 -0.03 22.97 -9.38
CA ARG A 60 0.69 23.12 -8.10
C ARG A 60 -0.19 22.77 -6.90
N ALA A 61 -1.47 23.17 -6.93
CA ALA A 61 -2.41 22.83 -5.86
C ALA A 61 -2.61 21.30 -5.78
N VAL A 62 -2.83 20.64 -6.92
CA VAL A 62 -2.96 19.17 -6.97
C VAL A 62 -1.71 18.47 -6.45
N ALA A 63 -0.52 18.91 -6.86
CA ALA A 63 0.75 18.36 -6.39
C ALA A 63 0.93 18.52 -4.86
N ILE A 64 0.58 19.70 -4.32
CA ILE A 64 0.60 19.95 -2.87
C ILE A 64 -0.40 19.03 -2.17
N THR A 65 -1.63 18.93 -2.66
CA THR A 65 -2.66 18.05 -2.09
C THR A 65 -2.18 16.61 -2.06
N LEU A 66 -1.67 16.07 -3.17
CA LEU A 66 -1.15 14.69 -3.21
C LEU A 66 -0.04 14.47 -2.17
N ASN A 67 0.90 15.40 -2.05
CA ASN A 67 1.95 15.36 -1.03
C ASN A 67 1.40 15.43 0.40
N THR A 68 0.44 16.33 0.66
CA THR A 68 -0.19 16.44 1.98
C THR A 68 -0.95 15.17 2.35
N MET A 69 -1.60 14.52 1.38
CA MET A 69 -2.35 13.28 1.61
C MET A 69 -1.44 12.09 1.99
N MET A 70 -0.15 12.10 1.62
CA MET A 70 0.80 11.08 2.07
C MET A 70 1.00 11.08 3.59
N GLY A 71 0.81 12.23 4.25
CA GLY A 71 0.98 12.40 5.69
C GLY A 71 -0.30 12.22 6.51
N LEU A 72 -1.42 11.84 5.90
CA LEU A 72 -2.68 11.70 6.62
C LEU A 72 -2.61 10.60 7.69
N PRO A 73 -3.13 10.85 8.91
CA PRO A 73 -3.29 9.81 9.91
C PRO A 73 -4.22 8.69 9.39
N PRO A 74 -3.77 7.43 9.31
CA PRO A 74 -4.57 6.35 8.73
C PRO A 74 -5.89 6.11 9.45
N VAL A 75 -5.89 6.31 10.77
CA VAL A 75 -7.08 6.20 11.62
C VAL A 75 -8.17 7.18 11.17
N VAL A 76 -7.80 8.40 10.77
CA VAL A 76 -8.75 9.41 10.29
C VAL A 76 -9.29 9.01 8.92
N VAL A 77 -8.44 8.51 8.02
CA VAL A 77 -8.90 8.01 6.71
C VAL A 77 -9.87 6.84 6.89
N GLY A 78 -9.54 5.90 7.77
CA GLY A 78 -10.42 4.78 8.14
C GLY A 78 -11.76 5.25 8.70
N LEU A 79 -11.77 6.26 9.58
CA LEU A 79 -12.99 6.85 10.12
C LEU A 79 -13.85 7.49 9.02
N VAL A 80 -13.24 8.24 8.10
CA VAL A 80 -13.97 8.84 6.97
C VAL A 80 -14.61 7.73 6.11
N VAL A 81 -13.85 6.70 5.75
CA VAL A 81 -14.36 5.56 4.96
C VAL A 81 -15.46 4.81 5.72
N TYR A 82 -15.31 4.62 7.03
CA TYR A 82 -16.34 4.04 7.88
C TYR A 82 -17.63 4.86 7.84
N LEU A 83 -17.55 6.19 8.01
CA LEU A 83 -18.73 7.07 7.99
C LEU A 83 -19.41 7.06 6.62
N LEU A 84 -18.63 6.96 5.54
CA LEU A 84 -19.16 6.87 4.17
C LEU A 84 -19.91 5.56 3.91
N LEU A 85 -19.39 4.43 4.42
CA LEU A 85 -19.95 3.08 4.23
C LEU A 85 -20.94 2.65 5.32
N SER A 86 -21.04 3.41 6.42
CA SER A 86 -22.02 3.20 7.48
C SER A 86 -23.43 3.27 6.93
N ARG A 87 -24.40 2.63 7.59
CA ARG A 87 -25.82 2.63 7.19
C ARG A 87 -26.40 4.05 7.02
N SER A 88 -25.90 5.01 7.81
CA SER A 88 -26.31 6.42 7.74
C SER A 88 -25.50 7.24 6.72
N GLY A 89 -24.48 6.65 6.12
CA GLY A 89 -23.61 7.26 5.14
C GLY A 89 -24.15 7.18 3.71
N PRO A 90 -23.62 7.99 2.79
CA PRO A 90 -24.07 8.04 1.39
C PRO A 90 -23.93 6.69 0.67
N PHE A 91 -22.95 5.87 1.05
CA PHE A 91 -22.71 4.54 0.46
C PHE A 91 -23.19 3.39 1.36
N GLY A 92 -23.98 3.68 2.40
CA GLY A 92 -24.49 2.70 3.35
C GLY A 92 -25.36 1.61 2.72
N VAL A 93 -26.03 1.92 1.60
CA VAL A 93 -26.86 0.99 0.83
C VAL A 93 -26.08 -0.21 0.28
N LEU A 94 -24.75 -0.07 0.13
CA LEU A 94 -23.90 -1.15 -0.39
C LEU A 94 -23.61 -2.23 0.66
N GLY A 95 -23.82 -1.95 1.95
CA GLY A 95 -23.62 -2.94 3.03
C GLY A 95 -22.19 -3.48 3.15
N LEU A 96 -21.19 -2.73 2.69
CA LEU A 96 -19.79 -3.20 2.60
C LEU A 96 -19.01 -3.12 3.92
N LEU A 97 -19.52 -2.43 4.93
CA LEU A 97 -18.82 -2.25 6.20
C LEU A 97 -18.52 -3.62 6.85
N PHE A 98 -17.33 -3.75 7.45
CA PHE A 98 -16.83 -5.01 8.02
C PHE A 98 -16.63 -6.14 7.01
N THR A 99 -16.30 -5.78 5.77
CA THR A 99 -15.90 -6.75 4.73
C THR A 99 -14.48 -6.48 4.23
N PRO A 100 -13.80 -7.50 3.65
CA PRO A 100 -12.53 -7.31 2.96
C PRO A 100 -12.61 -6.26 1.83
N ALA A 101 -13.77 -6.12 1.18
CA ALA A 101 -13.95 -5.13 0.13
C ALA A 101 -13.84 -3.70 0.66
N ALA A 102 -14.44 -3.41 1.82
CA ALA A 102 -14.30 -2.10 2.46
C ALA A 102 -12.87 -1.83 2.94
N MET A 103 -12.16 -2.87 3.40
CA MET A 103 -10.74 -2.76 3.76
C MET A 103 -9.87 -2.43 2.55
N ILE A 104 -10.14 -3.06 1.41
CA ILE A 104 -9.47 -2.76 0.13
C ILE A 104 -9.70 -1.30 -0.25
N VAL A 105 -10.95 -0.81 -0.19
CA VAL A 105 -11.27 0.60 -0.48
C VAL A 105 -10.50 1.54 0.44
N ALA A 106 -10.51 1.29 1.75
CA ALA A 106 -9.80 2.13 2.71
C ALA A 106 -8.29 2.19 2.42
N GLN A 107 -7.67 1.05 2.15
CA GLN A 107 -6.25 1.01 1.78
C GLN A 107 -5.98 1.68 0.44
N THR A 108 -6.82 1.48 -0.59
CA THR A 108 -6.68 2.15 -1.88
C THR A 108 -6.67 3.67 -1.73
N VAL A 109 -7.60 4.24 -0.96
CA VAL A 109 -7.66 5.70 -0.72
C VAL A 109 -6.36 6.22 -0.10
N MET A 110 -5.71 5.45 0.77
CA MET A 110 -4.43 5.83 1.37
C MET A 110 -3.23 5.65 0.44
N ILE A 111 -3.24 4.61 -0.40
CA ILE A 111 -2.09 4.25 -1.24
C ILE A 111 -2.05 5.10 -2.53
N VAL A 112 -3.20 5.47 -3.09
CA VAL A 112 -3.29 6.30 -4.30
C VAL A 112 -2.44 7.58 -4.21
N PRO A 113 -2.54 8.44 -3.17
CA PRO A 113 -1.74 9.66 -3.11
C PRO A 113 -0.24 9.38 -2.98
N ILE A 114 0.15 8.27 -2.34
CA ILE A 114 1.54 7.86 -2.22
C ILE A 114 2.10 7.49 -3.59
N VAL A 115 1.42 6.59 -4.31
CA VAL A 115 1.83 6.16 -5.65
C VAL A 115 1.82 7.33 -6.62
N ALA A 116 0.77 8.16 -6.60
CA ALA A 116 0.66 9.32 -7.49
C ALA A 116 1.75 10.36 -7.23
N SER A 117 2.06 10.67 -5.97
CA SER A 117 3.10 11.66 -5.67
C SER A 117 4.49 11.19 -6.05
N LEU A 118 4.85 9.94 -5.71
CA LEU A 118 6.15 9.36 -6.06
C LEU A 118 6.30 9.24 -7.57
N THR A 119 5.27 8.78 -8.28
CA THR A 119 5.25 8.73 -9.75
C THR A 119 5.45 10.13 -10.35
N ARG A 120 4.76 11.14 -9.81
CA ARG A 120 4.90 12.53 -10.27
C ARG A 120 6.34 13.01 -10.11
N GLN A 121 6.99 12.73 -8.99
CA GLN A 121 8.39 13.11 -8.75
C GLN A 121 9.33 12.45 -9.77
N THR A 122 9.24 11.12 -9.92
CA THR A 122 10.04 10.37 -10.89
C THR A 122 9.85 10.86 -12.33
N VAL A 123 8.60 11.11 -12.74
CA VAL A 123 8.30 11.57 -14.10
C VAL A 123 8.74 13.03 -14.31
N GLU A 124 8.67 13.88 -13.28
CA GLU A 124 9.19 15.26 -13.36
C GLU A 124 10.72 15.27 -13.53
N ASP A 125 11.45 14.41 -12.81
CA ASP A 125 12.91 14.31 -12.92
C ASP A 125 13.33 13.89 -14.35
N LEU A 126 12.69 12.83 -14.88
CA LEU A 126 12.91 12.37 -16.26
C LEU A 126 12.50 13.42 -17.31
N LEU A 127 11.43 14.19 -17.04
CA LEU A 127 11.02 15.27 -17.94
C LEU A 127 12.08 16.36 -18.04
N VAL A 128 12.75 16.70 -16.93
CA VAL A 128 13.83 17.69 -16.93
C VAL A 128 15.04 17.16 -17.70
N GLU A 129 15.37 15.88 -17.52
CA GLU A 129 16.50 15.24 -18.21
C GLU A 129 16.28 15.10 -19.73
N TYR A 130 15.07 14.70 -20.14
CA TYR A 130 14.76 14.40 -21.54
C TYR A 130 14.00 15.51 -22.28
N ASP A 131 13.82 16.71 -21.69
CA ASP A 131 12.97 17.79 -22.28
C ASP A 131 13.40 18.13 -23.70
N ASP A 132 14.70 18.33 -23.93
CA ASP A 132 15.23 18.73 -25.23
C ASP A 132 15.01 17.65 -26.30
N LEU A 133 15.23 16.37 -25.94
CA LEU A 133 15.00 15.21 -26.81
C LEU A 133 13.51 15.06 -27.17
N LEU A 134 12.62 15.25 -26.20
CA LEU A 134 11.17 15.16 -26.39
C LEU A 134 10.60 16.35 -27.18
N ARG A 135 11.28 17.50 -27.16
CA ARG A 135 10.96 18.67 -28.00
C ARG A 135 11.37 18.44 -29.45
N VAL A 136 12.59 17.96 -29.69
CA VAL A 136 13.11 17.69 -31.04
C VAL A 136 12.29 16.63 -31.77
N THR A 137 11.87 15.58 -31.07
CA THR A 137 11.05 14.50 -31.65
C THR A 137 9.60 14.90 -31.95
N GLY A 138 9.16 16.09 -31.53
CA GLY A 138 7.79 16.57 -31.77
C GLY A 138 6.71 15.69 -31.14
N ALA A 139 7.06 14.83 -30.17
CA ALA A 139 6.13 13.87 -29.60
C ALA A 139 4.95 14.59 -28.93
N GLY A 140 3.72 14.20 -29.27
CA GLY A 140 2.52 14.71 -28.59
C GLY A 140 2.47 14.32 -27.11
N PRO A 141 1.60 14.95 -26.30
CA PRO A 141 1.59 14.80 -24.84
C PRO A 141 1.40 13.35 -24.37
N ILE A 142 0.54 12.58 -25.04
CA ILE A 142 0.29 11.17 -24.71
C ILE A 142 1.52 10.31 -25.03
N ARG A 143 2.19 10.57 -26.15
CA ARG A 143 3.39 9.83 -26.55
C ARG A 143 4.55 10.12 -25.60
N ARG A 144 4.73 11.39 -25.20
CA ARG A 144 5.71 11.78 -24.17
C ARG A 144 5.45 11.03 -22.86
N LEU A 145 4.19 11.02 -22.41
CA LEU A 145 3.80 10.32 -21.19
C LEU A 145 4.11 8.82 -21.24
N ALA A 146 3.74 8.16 -22.33
CA ALA A 146 3.99 6.73 -22.52
C ALA A 146 5.50 6.41 -22.55
N THR A 147 6.31 7.25 -23.22
CA THR A 147 7.77 7.11 -23.24
C THR A 147 8.37 7.26 -21.85
N LEU A 148 7.99 8.31 -21.12
CA LEU A 148 8.50 8.56 -19.76
C LEU A 148 8.10 7.45 -18.78
N LEU A 149 6.88 6.93 -18.86
CA LEU A 149 6.45 5.80 -18.04
C LEU A 149 7.20 4.51 -18.36
N SER A 150 7.51 4.28 -19.64
CA SER A 150 8.31 3.13 -20.07
C SER A 150 9.75 3.22 -19.60
N GLU A 151 10.33 4.42 -19.61
CA GLU A 151 11.68 4.68 -19.11
C GLU A 151 11.74 4.57 -17.58
N ALA A 152 10.74 5.14 -16.90
CA ALA A 152 10.61 5.13 -15.45
C ALA A 152 10.31 3.75 -14.86
N ARG A 153 10.13 2.69 -15.66
CA ARG A 153 9.54 1.40 -15.21
C ARG A 153 10.16 0.86 -13.92
N TRP A 154 11.49 0.93 -13.76
CA TRP A 154 12.17 0.43 -12.57
C TRP A 154 11.87 1.28 -11.34
N SER A 155 11.92 2.61 -11.48
CA SER A 155 11.51 3.57 -10.45
C SER A 155 10.02 3.52 -10.13
N LEU A 156 9.17 3.14 -11.08
CA LEU A 156 7.75 2.92 -10.83
C LEU A 156 7.51 1.62 -10.06
N VAL A 157 8.29 0.56 -10.30
CA VAL A 157 8.22 -0.66 -9.48
C VAL A 157 8.59 -0.35 -8.03
N THR A 158 9.64 0.43 -7.78
CA THR A 158 9.98 0.82 -6.40
C THR A 158 8.89 1.67 -5.75
N THR A 159 8.21 2.54 -6.52
CA THR A 159 7.02 3.27 -6.08
C THR A 159 5.87 2.34 -5.68
N VAL A 160 5.60 1.30 -6.47
CA VAL A 160 4.57 0.31 -6.15
C VAL A 160 4.94 -0.50 -4.91
N LEU A 161 6.22 -0.88 -4.77
CA LEU A 161 6.72 -1.58 -3.57
C LEU A 161 6.61 -0.71 -2.32
N ALA A 162 6.86 0.60 -2.41
CA ALA A 162 6.64 1.53 -1.30
C ALA A 162 5.16 1.59 -0.91
N GLY A 163 4.25 1.61 -1.90
CA GLY A 163 2.81 1.50 -1.67
C GLY A 163 2.42 0.19 -0.98
N PHE A 164 3.01 -0.94 -1.37
CA PHE A 164 2.79 -2.23 -0.73
C PHE A 164 3.33 -2.29 0.70
N GLY A 165 4.54 -1.77 0.94
CA GLY A 165 5.10 -1.65 2.29
C GLY A 165 4.20 -0.82 3.22
N ARG A 166 3.59 0.25 2.71
CA ARG A 166 2.59 1.01 3.46
C ARG A 166 1.32 0.20 3.74
N ALA A 167 0.83 -0.54 2.74
CA ALA A 167 -0.40 -1.34 2.84
C ALA A 167 -0.25 -2.51 3.83
N SER A 168 0.88 -3.21 3.82
CA SER A 168 1.15 -4.36 4.68
C SER A 168 1.33 -3.96 6.14
N ALA A 169 1.88 -2.76 6.41
CA ALA A 169 2.06 -2.21 7.74
C ALA A 169 0.80 -1.51 8.30
N GLU A 170 -0.30 -1.47 7.55
CA GLU A 170 -1.48 -0.72 7.95
C GLU A 170 -2.28 -1.43 9.04
N VAL A 171 -2.62 -0.69 10.10
CA VAL A 171 -3.39 -1.19 11.25
C VAL A 171 -4.66 -0.38 11.46
N GLY A 172 -4.54 0.95 11.49
CA GLY A 172 -5.59 1.85 11.97
C GLY A 172 -6.82 1.84 11.08
N ALA A 173 -6.64 2.09 9.79
CA ALA A 173 -7.78 2.19 8.87
C ALA A 173 -8.50 0.85 8.72
N VAL A 174 -7.72 -0.23 8.64
CA VAL A 174 -8.23 -1.59 8.45
C VAL A 174 -8.94 -2.10 9.70
N MET A 175 -8.44 -1.76 10.90
CA MET A 175 -9.13 -2.07 12.16
C MET A 175 -10.50 -1.39 12.24
N ILE A 176 -10.59 -0.10 11.90
CA ILE A 176 -11.85 0.66 11.97
C ILE A 176 -12.89 0.14 10.98
N VAL A 177 -12.47 -0.08 9.73
CA VAL A 177 -13.39 -0.45 8.64
C VAL A 177 -13.71 -1.95 8.65
N GLY A 178 -12.74 -2.79 9.01
CA GLY A 178 -12.84 -4.24 9.00
C GLY A 178 -13.32 -4.86 10.31
N GLY A 179 -13.02 -4.25 11.47
CA GLY A 179 -13.48 -4.72 12.78
C GLY A 179 -12.77 -5.97 13.33
N ASN A 180 -11.74 -6.49 12.64
CA ASN A 180 -10.93 -7.65 13.06
C ASN A 180 -11.75 -8.93 13.37
N ILE A 181 -12.76 -9.20 12.55
CA ILE A 181 -13.69 -10.32 12.73
C ILE A 181 -12.98 -11.62 12.36
N GLU A 182 -13.06 -12.59 13.27
CA GLU A 182 -12.51 -13.93 13.10
C GLU A 182 -12.99 -14.56 11.79
N HIS A 183 -12.05 -15.12 11.02
CA HIS A 183 -12.28 -15.76 9.72
C HIS A 183 -12.87 -14.87 8.61
N VAL A 184 -13.13 -13.57 8.85
CA VAL A 184 -13.74 -12.67 7.85
C VAL A 184 -12.84 -11.49 7.50
N THR A 185 -12.37 -10.73 8.50
CA THR A 185 -11.62 -9.47 8.29
C THR A 185 -10.34 -9.36 9.10
N ARG A 186 -9.93 -10.46 9.76
CA ARG A 186 -8.72 -10.51 10.57
C ARG A 186 -7.46 -10.55 9.69
N VAL A 187 -6.65 -9.49 9.75
CA VAL A 187 -5.36 -9.37 9.06
C VAL A 187 -4.19 -9.43 10.05
N MET A 188 -2.97 -9.59 9.55
CA MET A 188 -1.79 -9.80 10.41
C MET A 188 -1.64 -8.71 11.47
N THR A 189 -1.71 -7.43 11.09
CA THR A 189 -1.52 -6.29 11.99
C THR A 189 -2.58 -6.20 13.10
N THR A 190 -3.85 -6.42 12.76
CA THR A 190 -4.95 -6.39 13.74
C THR A 190 -4.97 -7.62 14.64
N ALA A 191 -4.57 -8.78 14.09
CA ALA A 191 -4.41 -10.01 14.86
C ALA A 191 -3.27 -9.89 15.88
N ILE A 192 -2.10 -9.35 15.50
CA ILE A 192 -0.98 -9.13 16.42
C ILE A 192 -1.43 -8.29 17.63
N ALA A 193 -2.13 -7.18 17.39
CA ALA A 193 -2.63 -6.32 18.46
C ALA A 193 -3.64 -7.04 19.38
N LEU A 194 -4.58 -7.80 18.79
CA LEU A 194 -5.60 -8.53 19.53
C LEU A 194 -5.02 -9.67 20.37
N GLU A 195 -4.18 -10.51 19.78
CA GLU A 195 -3.61 -11.68 20.45
C GLU A 195 -2.63 -11.27 21.56
N THR A 196 -1.86 -10.19 21.35
CA THR A 196 -1.06 -9.58 22.43
C THR A 196 -1.95 -9.13 23.60
N SER A 197 -3.11 -8.53 23.32
CA SER A 197 -4.04 -8.06 24.35
C SER A 197 -4.74 -9.20 25.10
N LYS A 198 -4.91 -10.36 24.46
CA LYS A 198 -5.44 -11.60 25.09
C LYS A 198 -4.39 -12.37 25.88
N GLY A 199 -3.11 -12.07 25.70
CA GLY A 199 -1.99 -12.83 26.26
C GLY A 199 -1.62 -14.09 25.46
N ASP A 200 -2.16 -14.28 24.26
CA ASP A 200 -1.76 -15.34 23.32
C ASP A 200 -0.53 -14.87 22.52
N LEU A 201 0.63 -14.98 23.16
CA LEU A 201 1.91 -14.56 22.58
C LEU A 201 2.36 -15.43 21.40
N PRO A 202 2.18 -16.77 21.37
CA PRO A 202 2.60 -17.58 20.23
C PRO A 202 2.04 -17.11 18.88
N MET A 203 0.72 -16.87 18.78
CA MET A 203 0.11 -16.42 17.52
C MET A 203 0.58 -15.01 17.14
N ALA A 204 0.67 -14.09 18.11
CA ALA A 204 1.16 -12.74 17.87
C ALA A 204 2.60 -12.72 17.37
N LEU A 205 3.49 -13.52 17.99
CA LEU A 205 4.89 -13.64 17.58
C LEU A 205 5.02 -14.30 16.21
N GLY A 206 4.23 -15.34 15.92
CA GLY A 206 4.22 -16.01 14.62
C GLY A 206 3.88 -15.05 13.48
N LEU A 207 2.77 -14.33 13.62
CA LEU A 207 2.34 -13.32 12.64
C LEU A 207 3.34 -12.15 12.56
N GLY A 208 3.92 -11.74 13.70
CA GLY A 208 4.94 -10.69 13.75
C GLY A 208 6.21 -11.06 12.99
N MET A 209 6.71 -12.29 13.16
CA MET A 209 7.85 -12.80 12.40
C MET A 209 7.58 -12.79 10.89
N VAL A 210 6.41 -13.30 10.47
CA VAL A 210 6.03 -13.30 9.04
C VAL A 210 5.95 -11.87 8.49
N LEU A 211 5.30 -10.96 9.20
CA LEU A 211 5.15 -9.57 8.76
C LEU A 211 6.51 -8.86 8.68
N MET A 212 7.40 -9.11 9.63
CA MET A 212 8.76 -8.57 9.65
C MET A 212 9.58 -9.11 8.46
N THR A 213 9.55 -10.41 8.21
CA THR A 213 10.20 -11.03 7.04
C THR A 213 9.66 -10.43 5.74
N LEU A 214 8.34 -10.27 5.61
CA LEU A 214 7.71 -9.67 4.44
C LEU A 214 8.16 -8.21 4.24
N SER A 215 8.17 -7.41 5.30
CA SER A 215 8.60 -6.00 5.23
C SER A 215 10.07 -5.87 4.82
N LEU A 216 10.95 -6.71 5.37
CA LEU A 216 12.36 -6.74 5.01
C LEU A 216 12.57 -7.16 3.56
N ALA A 217 11.85 -8.20 3.10
CA ALA A 217 11.91 -8.67 1.72
C ALA A 217 11.49 -7.59 0.71
N VAL A 218 10.41 -6.86 1.00
CA VAL A 218 9.92 -5.76 0.17
C VAL A 218 10.94 -4.62 0.11
N ASN A 219 11.50 -4.23 1.25
CA ASN A 219 12.48 -3.15 1.31
C ASN A 219 13.78 -3.52 0.58
N LEU A 220 14.25 -4.76 0.76
CA LEU A 220 15.40 -5.29 0.03
C LEU A 220 15.15 -5.32 -1.48
N ALA A 221 13.99 -5.82 -1.92
CA ALA A 221 13.61 -5.83 -3.33
C ALA A 221 13.56 -4.41 -3.92
N ALA A 222 12.97 -3.45 -3.20
CA ALA A 222 12.93 -2.05 -3.63
C ALA A 222 14.33 -1.44 -3.75
N SER A 223 15.24 -1.78 -2.83
CA SER A 223 16.62 -1.26 -2.81
C SER A 223 17.44 -1.83 -3.98
N LEU A 224 17.37 -3.15 -4.19
CA LEU A 224 18.08 -3.82 -5.29
C LEU A 224 17.58 -3.36 -6.67
N LEU A 225 16.28 -3.15 -6.82
CA LEU A 225 15.70 -2.64 -8.07
C LEU A 225 16.09 -1.19 -8.35
N LYS A 226 16.21 -0.36 -7.30
CA LYS A 226 16.70 1.01 -7.44
C LYS A 226 18.16 1.02 -7.94
N GLU A 227 19.02 0.22 -7.32
CA GLU A 227 20.42 0.09 -7.75
C GLU A 227 20.56 -0.43 -9.19
N ALA A 228 19.68 -1.35 -9.61
CA ALA A 228 19.67 -1.86 -10.97
C ALA A 228 19.21 -0.81 -12.01
N GLY A 229 18.33 0.11 -11.61
CA GLY A 229 17.85 1.21 -12.44
C GLY A 229 18.85 2.37 -12.57
N ASP A 230 19.64 2.63 -11.52
CA ASP A 230 20.65 3.71 -11.49
C ASP A 230 21.96 3.34 -12.22
N ARG A 231 22.12 2.10 -12.70
CA ARG A 231 23.29 1.70 -13.49
C ARG A 231 23.18 2.27 -14.90
N PRO A 232 24.11 3.14 -15.35
CA PRO A 232 24.11 3.59 -16.74
C PRO A 232 24.33 2.37 -17.66
N ALA A 233 23.45 2.23 -18.65
CA ALA A 233 23.56 1.24 -19.72
C ALA A 233 24.73 1.55 -20.66
#